data_AF-A0A8J3FZX1-F1
#
_entry.id   AF-A0A8J3FZX1-F1
#
_cell.length_a   1.000
_cell.length_b   1.000
_cell.length_c   1.000
_cell.angle_alpha   90.00
_cell.angle_beta   90.00
_cell.angle_gamma   90.00
#
_symmetry.space_group_name_H-M   'P 1'
#
loop_
_entity.id
_entity.type
_entity.pdbx_description
1 polymer ?
#
loop_
_entity_poly.entity_id
_entity_poly.type
_entity_poly.pdbx_seq_one_letter_code
_entity_poly.pdbx_strand_id
1 'polypeptide(L)'
;MSPETAQRLADAVSPNTQRAYARQWRRFETWCARQGRVPLPATAETLTEYVAHLTRDDQTRPPAPASVTQAVAVIRSRHTKAGYPGQPAGDAAYLLLRDYRRRRADAGHRVRKATPITVDALRAMIATTDPGTLIGLRDRVLCVLGLALYGRRSELTALQLYDLVEVDHGLLVYIRTSKTDQAARGVEVAIPYGTDPTTCPVRLVRAWRATLAEHGITTGPLLRSVDRHGNLGPSLSTDGLRRIVQGLARRAALPYPETYSAHSLRAGGATSSAQAGAPVSAIAAHGRWSPSSTVVHNYVRAVDQWRDNPLRGVGL
;
A
#
# COMPACT_ATOMS: atom_id res chain seq x y z
N MET A 1 13.05 -18.33 28.12
CA MET A 1 12.15 -18.38 26.94
C MET A 1 12.78 -19.33 25.92
N SER A 2 12.01 -20.24 25.33
CA SER A 2 12.55 -21.15 24.31
C SER A 2 12.89 -20.41 23.00
N PRO A 3 13.83 -20.93 22.18
CA PRO A 3 14.12 -20.37 20.86
C PRO A 3 12.89 -20.30 19.96
N GLU A 4 12.01 -21.30 20.01
CA GLU A 4 10.76 -21.33 19.24
C GLU A 4 9.80 -20.20 19.65
N THR A 5 9.60 -19.99 20.96
CA THR A 5 8.75 -18.90 21.46
C THR A 5 9.34 -17.53 21.09
N ALA A 6 10.66 -17.38 21.13
CA ALA A 6 11.34 -16.17 20.69
C ALA A 6 11.10 -15.90 19.19
N GLN A 7 11.17 -16.93 18.35
CA GLN A 7 10.92 -16.84 16.93
C GLN A 7 9.46 -16.47 16.64
N ARG A 8 8.49 -17.12 17.30
CA ARG A 8 7.06 -16.79 17.16
C ARG A 8 6.73 -15.35 17.55
N LEU A 9 7.37 -14.84 18.61
CA LEU A 9 7.24 -13.43 19.02
C LEU A 9 7.84 -12.47 17.99
N ALA A 10 8.95 -12.86 17.34
CA ALA A 10 9.49 -12.09 16.23
C ALA A 10 8.50 -12.07 15.04
N ASP A 11 7.96 -13.23 14.68
CA ASP A 11 7.04 -13.39 13.55
C ASP A 11 5.67 -12.71 13.75
N ALA A 12 5.26 -12.49 15.00
CA ALA A 12 4.07 -11.69 15.33
C ALA A 12 4.19 -10.23 14.84
N VAL A 13 5.40 -9.72 14.65
CA VAL A 13 5.63 -8.40 14.05
C VAL A 13 5.87 -8.57 12.56
N SER A 14 5.08 -7.89 11.72
CA SER A 14 5.22 -8.03 10.27
C SER A 14 6.66 -7.78 9.78
N PRO A 15 7.19 -8.53 8.80
CA PRO A 15 8.57 -8.37 8.31
C PRO A 15 8.87 -6.94 7.82
N ASN A 16 7.87 -6.25 7.27
CA ASN A 16 8.00 -4.85 6.88
C ASN A 16 8.19 -3.91 8.09
N THR A 17 7.44 -4.14 9.17
CA THR A 17 7.60 -3.39 10.41
C THR A 17 8.97 -3.64 11.02
N GLN A 18 9.41 -4.91 11.09
CA GLN A 18 10.75 -5.26 11.60
C GLN A 18 11.86 -4.54 10.82
N ARG A 19 11.85 -4.62 9.48
CA ARG A 19 12.83 -3.95 8.62
C ARG A 19 12.81 -2.44 8.78
N ALA A 20 11.63 -1.83 8.86
CA ALA A 20 11.50 -0.40 9.09
C ALA A 20 12.08 0.01 10.45
N TYR A 21 11.77 -0.74 11.51
CA TYR A 21 12.25 -0.48 12.88
C TYR A 21 13.77 -0.64 12.95
N ALA A 22 14.32 -1.72 12.39
CA ALA A 22 15.77 -1.94 12.34
C ALA A 22 16.50 -0.83 11.54
N ARG A 23 15.90 -0.32 10.47
CA ARG A 23 16.47 0.81 9.72
C ARG A 23 16.46 2.11 10.54
N GLN A 24 15.35 2.43 11.19
CA GLN A 24 15.26 3.65 12.00
C GLN A 24 16.22 3.62 13.19
N TRP A 25 16.32 2.47 13.86
CA TRP A 25 17.26 2.26 14.96
C TRP A 25 18.71 2.43 14.52
N ARG A 26 19.14 1.75 13.45
CA ARG A 26 20.51 1.91 12.91
C ARG A 26 20.85 3.35 12.55
N ARG A 27 19.89 4.09 11.98
CA ARG A 27 20.09 5.52 11.65
C ARG A 27 20.31 6.36 12.91
N PHE A 28 19.56 6.10 13.96
CA PHE A 28 19.72 6.76 15.24
C PHE A 28 21.06 6.42 15.91
N GLU A 29 21.42 5.13 15.98
CA GLU A 29 22.71 4.68 16.52
C GLU A 29 23.90 5.32 15.78
N THR A 30 23.84 5.33 14.44
CA THR A 30 24.89 5.95 13.61
C THR A 30 25.00 7.45 13.88
N TRP A 31 23.88 8.14 14.05
CA TRP A 31 23.89 9.56 14.40
C TRP A 31 24.45 9.80 15.80
N CYS A 32 24.02 9.01 16.79
CA CYS A 32 24.55 9.09 18.15
C CYS A 32 26.07 8.90 18.20
N ALA A 33 26.59 7.88 17.51
CA ALA A 33 28.02 7.63 17.40
C ALA A 33 28.80 8.83 16.82
N ARG A 34 28.25 9.47 15.78
CA ARG A 34 28.87 10.66 15.15
C ARG A 34 28.80 11.92 16.03
N GLN A 35 27.84 12.00 16.95
CA GLN A 35 27.65 13.16 17.82
C GLN A 35 28.20 12.93 19.23
N GLY A 36 28.85 11.79 19.49
CA GLY A 36 29.35 11.43 20.82
C GLY A 36 28.23 11.21 21.85
N ARG A 37 27.04 10.79 21.42
CA ARG A 37 25.86 10.58 22.29
C ARG A 37 25.63 9.09 22.56
N VAL A 38 25.00 8.79 23.69
CA VAL A 38 24.62 7.42 24.07
C VAL A 38 23.26 7.07 23.44
N PRO A 39 23.16 6.01 22.61
CA PRO A 39 21.90 5.63 21.97
C PRO A 39 20.95 4.83 22.89
N LEU A 40 21.47 4.15 23.91
CA LEU A 40 20.66 3.34 24.83
C LEU A 40 21.37 3.20 26.20
N PRO A 41 20.77 3.70 27.30
CA PRO A 41 19.61 4.59 27.33
C PRO A 41 19.98 6.00 26.83
N ALA A 42 19.22 6.49 25.85
CA ALA A 42 19.27 7.86 25.38
C ALA A 42 18.51 8.79 26.34
N THR A 43 18.99 10.04 26.44
CA THR A 43 18.31 11.10 27.19
C THR A 43 17.19 11.74 26.38
N ALA A 44 16.27 12.46 27.05
CA ALA A 44 15.25 13.28 26.37
C ALA A 44 15.90 14.33 25.45
N GLU A 45 17.01 14.92 25.89
CA GLU A 45 17.82 15.84 25.09
C GLU A 45 18.34 15.14 23.81
N THR A 46 18.91 13.93 23.93
CA THR A 46 19.43 13.18 22.78
C THR A 46 18.35 12.88 21.74
N LEU A 47 17.15 12.51 22.18
CA LEU A 47 16.01 12.31 21.27
C LEU A 47 15.58 13.63 20.60
N THR A 48 15.56 14.73 21.36
CA THR A 48 15.17 16.06 20.88
C THR A 48 16.14 16.56 19.81
N GLU A 49 17.43 16.46 20.08
CA GLU A 49 18.52 16.81 19.16
C GLU A 49 18.51 15.94 17.90
N TYR A 50 18.17 14.66 18.04
CA TYR A 50 17.99 13.81 16.87
C TYR A 50 16.82 14.27 15.99
N VAL A 51 15.68 14.65 16.59
CA VAL A 51 14.55 15.20 15.82
C VAL A 51 14.91 16.56 15.21
N ALA A 52 15.63 17.43 15.91
CA ALA A 52 16.16 18.67 15.37
C ALA A 52 17.02 18.39 14.13
N HIS A 53 17.99 17.47 14.23
CA HIS A 53 18.81 17.01 13.11
C HIS A 53 17.97 16.49 11.93
N LEU A 54 16.95 15.68 12.19
CA LEU A 54 16.05 15.14 11.17
C LEU A 54 15.15 16.20 10.51
N THR A 55 15.01 17.39 11.10
CA THR A 55 14.05 18.42 10.67
C THR A 55 14.70 19.76 10.32
N ARG A 56 16.03 19.76 10.15
CA ARG A 56 16.79 20.90 9.61
C ARG A 56 16.34 21.24 8.19
N ASP A 57 16.31 22.53 7.88
CA ASP A 57 15.90 23.07 6.59
C ASP A 57 16.94 22.85 5.48
N ASP A 58 18.21 22.69 5.84
CA ASP A 58 19.34 22.47 4.92
C ASP A 58 19.44 21.04 4.38
N GLN A 59 18.52 20.15 4.76
CA GLN A 59 18.52 18.79 4.25
C GLN A 59 18.11 18.74 2.77
N THR A 60 18.98 18.13 1.95
CA THR A 60 18.71 17.86 0.53
C THR A 60 17.48 16.99 0.30
N ARG A 61 17.20 16.06 1.22
CA ARG A 61 16.03 15.17 1.18
C ARG A 61 15.39 15.04 2.56
N PRO A 62 14.61 16.05 2.99
CA PRO A 62 14.06 16.08 4.34
C PRO A 62 13.00 14.97 4.51
N PRO A 63 13.03 14.20 5.62
CA PRO A 63 12.12 13.08 5.84
C PRO A 63 10.68 13.54 6.00
N ALA A 64 9.70 12.75 5.57
CA ALA A 64 8.30 13.08 5.83
C ALA A 64 8.01 13.12 7.35
N PRO A 65 7.10 13.98 7.84
CA PRO A 65 6.75 14.04 9.27
C PRO A 65 6.34 12.69 9.87
N ALA A 66 5.66 11.84 9.08
CA ALA A 66 5.31 10.48 9.50
C ALA A 66 6.54 9.58 9.72
N SER A 67 7.61 9.77 8.92
CA SER A 67 8.88 9.05 9.10
C SER A 67 9.61 9.48 10.36
N VAL A 68 9.56 10.78 10.72
CA VAL A 68 10.11 11.29 11.98
C VAL A 68 9.31 10.77 13.18
N THR A 69 7.96 10.80 13.08
CA THR A 69 7.07 10.19 14.10
C THR A 69 7.42 8.73 14.35
N GLN A 70 7.63 7.96 13.28
CA GLN A 70 8.03 6.55 13.39
C GLN A 70 9.41 6.40 14.02
N ALA A 71 10.38 7.26 13.71
CA ALA A 71 11.71 7.21 14.33
C ALA A 71 11.62 7.38 15.85
N VAL A 72 10.85 8.37 16.34
CA VAL A 72 10.61 8.60 17.78
C VAL A 72 9.96 7.36 18.42
N ALA A 73 8.92 6.80 17.80
CA ALA A 73 8.24 5.61 18.30
C ALA A 73 9.16 4.38 18.36
N VAL A 74 10.02 4.18 17.35
CA VAL A 74 11.00 3.09 17.32
C VAL A 74 12.02 3.22 18.44
N ILE A 75 12.56 4.43 18.65
CA ILE A 75 13.55 4.69 19.70
C ILE A 75 12.94 4.38 21.07
N ARG A 76 11.75 4.93 21.38
CA ARG A 76 11.05 4.68 22.64
C ARG A 76 10.67 3.20 22.82
N SER A 77 10.26 2.52 21.75
CA SER A 77 9.96 1.09 21.78
C SER A 77 11.20 0.25 22.09
N ARG A 78 12.37 0.62 21.54
CA ARG A 78 13.66 -0.04 21.83
C ARG A 78 14.07 0.13 23.29
N HIS A 79 13.89 1.32 23.86
CA HIS A 79 14.14 1.59 25.27
C HIS A 79 13.25 0.76 26.19
N THR A 80 11.95 0.72 25.88
CA THR A 80 10.99 -0.10 26.63
C THR A 80 11.40 -1.58 26.63
N LYS A 81 11.81 -2.12 25.47
CA LYS A 81 12.29 -3.52 25.37
C LYS A 81 13.61 -3.77 26.08
N ALA A 82 14.41 -2.74 26.32
CA ALA A 82 15.69 -2.81 27.02
C ALA A 82 15.58 -2.54 28.53
N GLY A 83 14.35 -2.42 29.07
CA GLY A 83 14.14 -2.18 30.50
C GLY A 83 14.04 -0.71 30.91
N TYR A 84 13.91 0.21 29.95
CA TYR A 84 13.78 1.65 30.18
C TYR A 84 12.39 2.17 29.74
N PRO A 85 11.29 1.77 30.41
CA PRO A 85 9.95 2.20 30.04
C PRO A 85 9.80 3.73 30.16
N GLY A 86 9.06 4.34 29.23
CA GLY A 86 8.82 5.78 29.21
C GLY A 86 9.98 6.64 28.70
N GLN A 87 11.19 6.07 28.57
CA GLN A 87 12.39 6.79 28.13
C GLN A 87 12.70 6.57 26.63
N PRO A 88 13.46 7.50 26.01
CA PRO A 88 13.61 8.91 26.41
C PRO A 88 12.26 9.63 26.35
N ALA A 89 12.02 10.60 27.25
CA ALA A 89 10.80 11.43 27.22
C ALA A 89 10.63 12.10 25.83
N GLY A 90 9.41 12.10 25.31
CA GLY A 90 9.12 12.45 23.91
C GLY A 90 8.60 13.87 23.67
N ASP A 91 8.29 14.62 24.73
CA ASP A 91 7.46 15.83 24.62
C ASP A 91 8.13 16.92 23.77
N ALA A 92 9.39 17.25 24.07
CA ALA A 92 10.17 18.21 23.29
C ALA A 92 10.37 17.76 21.83
N ALA A 93 10.63 16.47 21.60
CA ALA A 93 10.73 15.89 20.26
C ALA A 93 9.41 16.02 19.47
N TYR A 94 8.25 15.84 20.12
CA TYR A 94 6.95 16.03 19.47
C TYR A 94 6.60 17.50 19.23
N LEU A 95 7.05 18.42 20.09
CA LEU A 95 6.94 19.87 19.85
C LEU A 95 7.73 20.29 18.61
N LEU A 96 8.99 19.86 18.47
CA LEU A 96 9.77 20.10 17.24
C LEU A 96 9.12 19.51 16.00
N LEU A 97 8.52 18.32 16.13
CA LEU A 97 7.80 17.69 15.03
C LEU A 97 6.53 18.46 14.65
N ARG A 98 5.83 19.08 15.61
CA ARG A 98 4.70 19.97 15.34
C ARG A 98 5.15 21.21 14.58
N ASP A 99 6.23 21.84 15.02
CA ASP A 99 6.82 22.97 14.31
C ASP A 99 7.25 22.59 12.88
N TYR A 100 7.93 21.46 12.72
CA TYR A 100 8.32 20.94 11.41
C TYR A 100 7.14 20.73 10.46
N ARG A 101 6.00 20.23 10.96
CA ARG A 101 4.78 20.09 10.15
C ARG A 101 4.28 21.44 9.65
N ARG A 102 4.31 22.47 10.49
CA ARG A 102 3.91 23.85 10.15
C ARG A 102 4.86 24.44 9.10
N ARG A 103 6.16 24.46 9.36
CA ARG A 103 7.17 24.96 8.39
C ARG A 103 7.06 24.28 7.04
N ARG A 104 6.82 22.96 7.02
CA ARG A 104 6.60 22.24 5.76
C ARG A 104 5.33 22.68 5.03
N ALA A 105 4.24 22.91 5.76
CA ALA A 105 3.00 23.38 5.17
C ALA A 105 3.15 24.80 4.59
N ASP A 106 3.82 25.68 5.32
CA ASP A 106 4.12 27.06 4.89
C ASP A 106 5.02 27.07 3.65
N ALA A 107 5.97 26.13 3.55
CA ALA A 107 6.77 25.88 2.35
C ALA A 107 5.99 25.19 1.20
N GLY A 108 4.66 25.05 1.32
CA GLY A 108 3.80 24.48 0.29
C GLY A 108 3.84 22.95 0.17
N HIS A 109 4.49 22.22 1.08
CA HIS A 109 4.48 20.77 1.02
C HIS A 109 3.09 20.20 1.37
N ARG A 110 2.53 19.46 0.41
CA ARG A 110 1.25 18.74 0.59
C ARG A 110 1.47 17.24 0.76
N VAL A 111 0.63 16.62 1.59
CA VAL A 111 0.56 15.15 1.67
C VAL A 111 0.05 14.63 0.34
N ARG A 112 0.93 13.99 -0.44
CA ARG A 112 0.56 13.39 -1.72
C ARG A 112 -0.29 12.16 -1.47
N LYS A 113 -1.55 12.19 -1.93
CA LYS A 113 -2.40 11.01 -2.05
C LYS A 113 -2.00 10.24 -3.32
N ALA A 114 -2.18 8.93 -3.32
CA ALA A 114 -1.93 8.15 -4.53
C ALA A 114 -2.91 8.59 -5.61
N THR A 115 -2.39 8.93 -6.79
CA THR A 115 -3.21 9.23 -7.98
C THR A 115 -4.05 7.99 -8.30
N PRO A 116 -5.40 8.09 -8.35
CA PRO A 116 -6.26 6.97 -8.73
C PRO A 116 -5.96 6.54 -10.18
N ILE A 117 -5.87 5.23 -10.43
CA ILE A 117 -5.93 4.70 -11.80
C ILE A 117 -7.41 4.64 -12.17
N THR A 118 -7.86 5.53 -13.06
CA THR A 118 -9.24 5.49 -13.59
C THR A 118 -9.42 4.26 -14.49
N VAL A 119 -10.67 3.92 -14.81
CA VAL A 119 -10.96 2.84 -15.77
C VAL A 119 -10.33 3.12 -17.13
N ASP A 120 -10.33 4.36 -17.60
CA ASP A 120 -9.71 4.73 -18.88
C ASP A 120 -8.18 4.63 -18.83
N ALA A 121 -7.56 5.06 -17.73
CA ALA A 121 -6.12 4.87 -17.52
C ALA A 121 -5.76 3.38 -17.44
N LEU A 122 -6.59 2.56 -16.78
CA LEU A 122 -6.44 1.11 -16.73
C LEU A 122 -6.51 0.51 -18.15
N ARG A 123 -7.51 0.91 -18.95
CA ARG A 123 -7.66 0.48 -20.35
C ARG A 123 -6.44 0.83 -21.19
N ALA A 124 -5.96 2.07 -21.08
CA ALA A 124 -4.75 2.51 -21.76
C ALA A 124 -3.52 1.66 -21.33
N MET A 125 -3.37 1.39 -20.03
CA MET A 125 -2.30 0.53 -19.50
C MET A 125 -2.35 -0.89 -20.08
N ILE A 126 -3.51 -1.55 -20.06
CA ILE A 126 -3.64 -2.94 -20.55
C ILE A 126 -3.56 -3.04 -22.07
N ALA A 127 -3.94 -1.99 -22.81
CA ALA A 127 -3.78 -1.93 -24.26
C ALA A 127 -2.30 -2.00 -24.69
N THR A 128 -1.36 -1.63 -23.80
CA THR A 128 0.09 -1.76 -24.05
C THR A 128 0.66 -3.14 -23.77
N THR A 129 -0.19 -4.13 -23.48
CA THR A 129 0.25 -5.52 -23.24
C THR A 129 -0.28 -6.46 -24.30
N ASP A 130 0.52 -7.47 -24.61
CA ASP A 130 0.12 -8.59 -25.48
C ASP A 130 -0.49 -9.72 -24.64
N PRO A 131 -1.82 -9.95 -24.72
CA PRO A 131 -2.49 -11.01 -23.95
C PRO A 131 -2.10 -12.42 -24.40
N GLY A 132 -1.44 -12.59 -25.56
CA GLY A 132 -0.89 -13.87 -26.01
C GLY A 132 0.39 -14.27 -25.28
N THR A 133 1.01 -13.37 -24.53
CA THR A 133 2.21 -13.65 -23.73
C THR A 133 1.89 -13.85 -22.26
N LEU A 134 2.67 -14.69 -21.56
CA LEU A 134 2.55 -14.86 -20.11
C LEU A 134 2.69 -13.53 -19.36
N ILE A 135 3.63 -12.67 -19.79
CA ILE A 135 3.85 -11.35 -19.20
C ILE A 135 2.60 -10.49 -19.35
N GLY A 136 2.07 -10.38 -20.56
CA GLY A 136 0.96 -9.48 -20.84
C GLY A 136 -0.35 -9.92 -20.21
N LEU A 137 -0.64 -11.23 -20.18
CA LEU A 137 -1.80 -11.77 -19.47
C LEU A 137 -1.69 -11.59 -17.95
N ARG A 138 -0.53 -11.94 -17.35
CA ARG A 138 -0.27 -11.74 -15.91
C ARG A 138 -0.37 -10.27 -15.49
N ASP A 139 0.15 -9.36 -16.30
CA ASP A 139 0.07 -7.91 -16.07
C ASP A 139 -1.38 -7.40 -16.13
N ARG A 140 -2.19 -7.90 -17.09
CA ARG A 140 -3.62 -7.60 -17.20
C ARG A 140 -4.39 -8.07 -15.97
N VAL A 141 -4.20 -9.32 -15.56
CA VAL A 141 -4.82 -9.89 -14.35
C VAL A 141 -4.48 -9.04 -13.14
N LEU A 142 -3.21 -8.70 -12.94
CA LEU A 142 -2.74 -7.91 -11.81
C LEU A 142 -3.45 -6.55 -11.73
N CYS A 143 -3.51 -5.82 -12.85
CA CYS A 143 -4.09 -4.48 -12.86
C CYS A 143 -5.61 -4.51 -12.73
N VAL A 144 -6.30 -5.37 -13.49
CA VAL A 144 -7.76 -5.46 -13.48
C VAL A 144 -8.27 -6.02 -12.16
N LEU A 145 -7.71 -7.13 -11.68
CA LEU A 145 -8.08 -7.71 -10.39
C LEU A 145 -7.69 -6.77 -9.24
N GLY A 146 -6.55 -6.10 -9.34
CA GLY A 146 -6.10 -5.11 -8.35
C GLY A 146 -7.06 -3.93 -8.21
N LEU A 147 -7.59 -3.43 -9.32
CA LEU A 147 -8.62 -2.40 -9.32
C LEU A 147 -9.96 -2.94 -8.82
N ALA A 148 -10.39 -4.13 -9.26
CA ALA A 148 -11.67 -4.72 -8.86
C ALA A 148 -11.74 -5.08 -7.36
N LEU A 149 -10.65 -5.57 -6.77
CA LEU A 149 -10.57 -5.93 -5.35
C LEU A 149 -10.35 -4.75 -4.40
N TYR A 150 -10.05 -3.57 -4.94
CA TYR A 150 -9.41 -2.49 -4.20
C TYR A 150 -8.15 -2.98 -3.47
N GLY A 151 -7.40 -3.89 -4.11
CA GLY A 151 -6.41 -4.74 -3.45
C GLY A 151 -5.24 -3.95 -2.86
N ARG A 152 -4.87 -4.23 -1.61
CA ARG A 152 -3.58 -3.77 -1.10
C ARG A 152 -2.46 -4.57 -1.75
N ARG A 153 -1.29 -3.95 -1.91
CA ARG A 153 -0.12 -4.60 -2.53
C ARG A 153 0.21 -5.98 -1.96
N SER A 154 0.19 -6.12 -0.63
CA SER A 154 0.48 -7.39 0.04
C SER A 154 -0.64 -8.42 -0.11
N GLU A 155 -1.89 -7.98 -0.20
CA GLU A 155 -3.04 -8.86 -0.43
C GLU A 155 -2.91 -9.48 -1.84
N LEU A 156 -2.68 -8.66 -2.86
CA LEU A 156 -2.56 -9.11 -4.24
C LEU A 156 -1.42 -10.13 -4.45
N THR A 157 -0.25 -9.88 -3.87
CA THR A 157 0.88 -10.83 -3.98
C THR A 157 0.72 -12.07 -3.11
N ALA A 158 -0.20 -12.06 -2.14
CA ALA A 158 -0.46 -13.21 -1.27
C ALA A 158 -1.57 -14.13 -1.79
N LEU A 159 -2.41 -13.69 -2.73
CA LEU A 159 -3.49 -14.51 -3.29
C LEU A 159 -2.96 -15.84 -3.82
N GLN A 160 -3.60 -16.92 -3.42
CA GLN A 160 -3.37 -18.28 -3.91
C GLN A 160 -4.46 -18.67 -4.89
N LEU A 161 -4.21 -19.67 -5.74
CA LEU A 161 -5.22 -20.21 -6.64
C LEU A 161 -6.46 -20.73 -5.89
N TYR A 162 -6.32 -21.28 -4.68
CA TYR A 162 -7.47 -21.70 -3.90
C TYR A 162 -8.26 -20.54 -3.25
N ASP A 163 -7.70 -19.32 -3.21
CA ASP A 163 -8.37 -18.15 -2.62
C ASP A 163 -9.45 -17.57 -3.55
N LEU A 164 -9.62 -18.07 -4.78
CA LEU A 164 -10.64 -17.56 -5.71
C LEU A 164 -11.53 -18.68 -6.23
N VAL A 165 -12.84 -18.46 -6.12
CA VAL A 165 -13.90 -19.38 -6.51
C VAL A 165 -14.81 -18.65 -7.49
N GLU A 166 -14.88 -19.16 -8.71
CA GLU A 166 -15.81 -18.64 -9.72
C GLU A 166 -17.22 -19.15 -9.41
N VAL A 167 -18.20 -18.26 -9.49
CA VAL A 167 -19.62 -18.52 -9.24
C VAL A 167 -20.46 -17.92 -10.37
N ASP A 168 -21.74 -18.27 -10.46
CA ASP A 168 -22.63 -17.86 -11.55
C ASP A 168 -22.63 -16.34 -11.81
N HIS A 169 -22.54 -15.54 -10.74
CA HIS A 169 -22.59 -14.08 -10.82
C HIS A 169 -21.21 -13.40 -10.86
N GLY A 170 -20.11 -14.16 -10.73
CA GLY A 170 -18.76 -13.58 -10.79
C GLY A 170 -17.68 -14.40 -10.10
N LEU A 171 -16.87 -13.74 -9.28
CA LEU A 171 -15.71 -14.31 -8.62
C LEU A 171 -15.71 -13.93 -7.14
N LEU A 172 -15.71 -14.93 -6.26
CA LEU A 172 -15.46 -14.77 -4.84
C LEU A 172 -13.95 -14.84 -4.60
N VAL A 173 -13.41 -13.87 -3.85
CA VAL A 173 -11.99 -13.82 -3.51
C VAL A 173 -11.82 -13.72 -2.00
N TYR A 174 -11.19 -14.73 -1.42
CA TYR A 174 -10.88 -14.77 0.00
C TYR A 174 -9.54 -14.11 0.30
N ILE A 175 -9.59 -13.00 1.04
CA ILE A 175 -8.40 -12.29 1.52
C ILE A 175 -8.11 -12.78 2.94
N ARG A 176 -7.15 -13.70 3.06
CA ARG A 176 -6.79 -14.38 4.32
C ARG A 176 -6.34 -13.45 5.44
N THR A 177 -5.57 -12.43 5.11
CA THR A 177 -5.08 -11.44 6.09
C THR A 177 -5.01 -10.05 5.46
N SER A 178 -5.20 -9.02 6.29
CA SER A 178 -5.01 -7.64 5.88
C SER A 178 -4.37 -6.83 7.01
N LYS A 179 -3.79 -5.67 6.68
CA LYS A 179 -3.16 -4.79 7.68
C LYS A 179 -4.12 -4.40 8.82
N THR A 180 -5.41 -4.26 8.52
CA THR A 180 -6.44 -3.85 9.48
C THR A 180 -7.12 -5.03 10.17
N ASP A 181 -6.84 -6.26 9.73
CA ASP A 181 -7.37 -7.49 10.31
C ASP A 181 -6.35 -8.11 11.28
N GLN A 182 -6.28 -7.54 12.48
CA GLN A 182 -5.36 -8.00 13.53
C GLN A 182 -5.71 -9.39 14.08
N ALA A 183 -6.96 -9.84 13.87
CA ALA A 183 -7.44 -11.15 14.32
C ALA A 183 -7.33 -12.22 13.23
N ALA A 184 -6.84 -11.88 12.03
CA ALA A 184 -6.71 -12.78 10.88
C ALA A 184 -8.01 -13.55 10.56
N ARG A 185 -9.17 -12.89 10.69
CA ARG A 185 -10.47 -13.49 10.37
C ARG A 185 -10.63 -13.77 8.88
N GLY A 186 -9.90 -13.02 8.05
CA GLY A 186 -10.08 -13.00 6.62
C GLY A 186 -11.39 -12.32 6.21
N VAL A 187 -11.56 -12.16 4.90
CA VAL A 187 -12.77 -11.57 4.33
C VAL A 187 -12.95 -12.07 2.90
N GLU A 188 -14.16 -12.44 2.55
CA GLU A 188 -14.54 -12.73 1.17
C GLU A 188 -15.01 -11.45 0.48
N VAL A 189 -14.54 -11.24 -0.75
CA VAL A 189 -14.91 -10.11 -1.61
C VAL A 189 -15.52 -10.66 -2.88
N ALA A 190 -16.80 -10.33 -3.13
CA ALA A 190 -17.47 -10.68 -4.37
C ALA A 190 -17.13 -9.67 -5.47
N ILE A 191 -16.78 -10.16 -6.65
CA ILE A 191 -16.49 -9.37 -7.84
C ILE A 191 -17.40 -9.83 -8.97
N PRO A 192 -18.33 -8.99 -9.47
CA PRO A 192 -19.20 -9.37 -10.57
C PRO A 192 -18.43 -9.49 -11.89
N TYR A 193 -19.04 -10.16 -12.87
CA TYR A 193 -18.57 -10.08 -14.25
C TYR A 193 -18.54 -8.62 -14.74
N GLY A 194 -17.41 -8.23 -15.33
CA GLY A 194 -17.33 -6.97 -16.08
C GLY A 194 -18.07 -7.10 -17.41
N THR A 195 -18.73 -6.02 -17.82
CA THR A 195 -19.46 -5.92 -19.11
C THR A 195 -18.51 -5.92 -20.31
N ASP A 196 -17.36 -5.27 -20.17
CA ASP A 196 -16.28 -5.25 -21.16
C ASP A 196 -15.39 -6.49 -20.98
N PRO A 197 -15.31 -7.40 -21.97
CA PRO A 197 -14.49 -8.62 -21.88
C PRO A 197 -13.01 -8.36 -21.61
N THR A 198 -12.48 -7.21 -22.07
CA THR A 198 -11.05 -6.88 -21.97
C THR A 198 -10.66 -6.43 -20.56
N THR A 199 -11.61 -5.91 -19.79
CA THR A 199 -11.44 -5.48 -18.40
C THR A 199 -12.25 -6.33 -17.42
N CYS A 200 -12.72 -7.50 -17.84
CA CYS A 200 -13.51 -8.38 -16.96
C CYS A 200 -12.56 -9.18 -16.04
N PRO A 201 -12.56 -8.93 -14.71
CA PRO A 201 -11.65 -9.61 -13.78
C PRO A 201 -11.85 -11.12 -13.77
N VAL A 202 -13.10 -11.59 -13.87
CA VAL A 202 -13.44 -13.01 -13.86
C VAL A 202 -12.84 -13.72 -15.07
N ARG A 203 -13.06 -13.19 -16.28
CA ARG A 203 -12.54 -13.77 -17.53
C ARG A 203 -11.02 -13.78 -17.57
N LEU A 204 -10.37 -12.70 -17.12
CA LEU A 204 -8.91 -12.62 -17.06
C LEU A 204 -8.32 -13.62 -16.06
N VAL A 205 -8.91 -13.74 -14.86
CA VAL A 205 -8.49 -14.74 -13.88
C VAL A 205 -8.68 -16.16 -14.42
N ARG A 206 -9.80 -16.44 -15.09
CA ARG A 206 -10.07 -17.75 -15.71
C ARG A 206 -9.02 -18.08 -16.78
N ALA A 207 -8.74 -17.14 -17.69
CA ALA A 207 -7.73 -17.31 -18.73
C ALA A 207 -6.35 -17.58 -18.12
N TRP A 208 -5.96 -16.81 -17.10
CA TRP A 208 -4.69 -17.00 -16.42
C TRP A 208 -4.57 -18.33 -15.68
N ARG A 209 -5.65 -18.80 -15.04
CA ARG A 209 -5.70 -20.13 -14.42
C ARG A 209 -5.51 -21.24 -15.43
N ALA A 210 -6.17 -21.15 -16.59
CA ALA A 210 -6.01 -22.10 -17.67
C ALA A 210 -4.55 -22.13 -18.16
N THR A 211 -3.96 -20.97 -18.42
CA THR A 211 -2.54 -20.85 -18.80
C THR A 211 -1.59 -21.44 -17.74
N LEU A 212 -1.84 -21.19 -16.45
CA LEU A 212 -1.04 -21.81 -15.39
C LEU A 212 -1.17 -23.34 -15.37
N ALA A 213 -2.39 -23.86 -15.57
CA ALA A 213 -2.64 -25.29 -15.62
C ALA A 213 -1.95 -25.97 -16.82
N GLU A 214 -1.90 -25.33 -17.99
CA GLU A 214 -1.13 -25.79 -19.16
C GLU A 214 0.37 -25.93 -18.85
N HIS A 215 0.89 -25.15 -17.90
CA HIS A 215 2.27 -25.23 -17.40
C HIS A 215 2.42 -26.14 -16.17
N GLY A 216 1.41 -26.97 -15.86
CA GLY A 216 1.42 -27.89 -14.72
C GLY A 216 1.24 -27.23 -13.35
N ILE A 217 0.79 -25.97 -13.30
CA ILE A 217 0.63 -25.21 -12.05
C ILE A 217 -0.86 -25.11 -11.70
N THR A 218 -1.30 -25.96 -10.79
CA THR A 218 -2.69 -25.99 -10.29
C THR A 218 -2.83 -25.47 -8.85
N THR A 219 -1.71 -25.28 -8.15
CA THR A 219 -1.68 -24.81 -6.75
C THR A 219 -0.65 -23.69 -6.53
N GLY A 220 -0.76 -23.01 -5.38
CA GLY A 220 0.17 -21.96 -4.98
C GLY A 220 -0.23 -20.55 -5.44
N PRO A 221 0.72 -19.61 -5.51
CA PRO A 221 0.44 -18.19 -5.76
C PRO A 221 -0.25 -17.93 -7.10
N LEU A 222 -1.32 -17.13 -7.07
CA LEU A 222 -2.03 -16.68 -8.26
C LEU A 222 -1.12 -15.84 -9.16
N LEU A 223 -0.47 -14.82 -8.59
CA LEU A 223 0.43 -13.94 -9.33
C LEU A 223 1.86 -14.46 -9.19
N ARG A 224 2.45 -14.85 -10.33
CA ARG A 224 3.82 -15.38 -10.41
C ARG A 224 4.74 -14.41 -11.13
N SER A 225 6.04 -14.46 -10.81
CA SER A 225 7.04 -13.79 -11.63
C SER A 225 7.09 -14.47 -13.00
N VAL A 226 7.41 -13.69 -14.03
CA VAL A 226 7.66 -14.18 -15.39
C VAL A 226 8.95 -13.50 -15.80
N ASP A 227 9.96 -14.28 -16.20
CA ASP A 227 11.23 -13.73 -16.66
C ASP A 227 11.11 -13.19 -18.09
N ARG A 228 12.19 -12.60 -18.61
CA ARG A 228 12.22 -12.03 -19.98
C ARG A 228 12.09 -13.07 -21.10
N HIS A 229 12.28 -14.35 -20.79
CA HIS A 229 12.21 -15.47 -21.72
C HIS A 229 10.84 -16.16 -21.69
N GLY A 230 9.93 -15.72 -20.81
CA GLY A 230 8.60 -16.31 -20.67
C GLY A 230 8.54 -17.47 -19.69
N ASN A 231 9.50 -17.64 -18.78
CA ASN A 231 9.44 -18.71 -17.78
C ASN A 231 8.70 -18.25 -16.51
N LEU A 232 7.84 -19.13 -15.97
CA LEU A 232 7.11 -18.90 -14.73
C LEU A 232 8.01 -19.16 -13.51
N GLY A 233 8.16 -18.13 -12.66
CA GLY A 233 8.82 -18.27 -11.36
C GLY A 233 7.84 -18.62 -10.23
N PRO A 234 8.31 -18.65 -8.97
CA PRO A 234 7.51 -19.16 -7.84
C PRO A 234 6.40 -18.20 -7.38
N SER A 235 6.66 -16.89 -7.32
CA SER A 235 5.70 -15.89 -6.85
C SER A 235 6.08 -14.48 -7.31
N LEU A 236 5.10 -13.59 -7.41
CA LEU A 236 5.34 -12.17 -7.68
C LEU A 236 5.62 -11.41 -6.38
N SER A 237 6.76 -10.73 -6.32
CA SER A 237 7.10 -9.88 -5.17
C SER A 237 6.33 -8.56 -5.17
N THR A 238 6.18 -7.96 -3.99
CA THR A 238 5.56 -6.63 -3.86
C THR A 238 6.30 -5.52 -4.63
N ASP A 239 7.61 -5.64 -4.79
CA ASP A 239 8.39 -4.73 -5.62
C ASP A 239 8.20 -5.00 -7.12
N GLY A 240 8.09 -6.27 -7.52
CA GLY A 240 7.74 -6.67 -8.88
C GLY A 240 6.39 -6.09 -9.31
N LEU A 241 5.36 -6.21 -8.45
CA LEU A 241 4.06 -5.59 -8.69
C LEU A 241 4.18 -4.08 -8.92
N ARG A 242 4.94 -3.37 -8.07
CA ARG A 242 5.18 -1.93 -8.23
C ARG A 242 5.82 -1.62 -9.58
N ARG A 243 6.86 -2.38 -9.96
CA ARG A 243 7.56 -2.20 -11.25
C ARG A 243 6.64 -2.44 -12.44
N ILE A 244 5.77 -3.45 -12.37
CA ILE A 244 4.77 -3.74 -13.41
C ILE A 244 3.82 -2.55 -13.57
N VAL A 245 3.18 -2.09 -12.49
CA VAL A 245 2.23 -0.96 -12.53
C VAL A 245 2.89 0.31 -13.09
N GLN A 246 4.10 0.63 -12.64
CA GLN A 246 4.84 1.81 -13.13
C GLN A 246 5.29 1.63 -14.59
N GLY A 247 5.70 0.43 -14.99
CA GLY A 247 6.08 0.11 -16.36
C GLY A 247 4.91 0.25 -17.33
N LEU A 248 3.74 -0.28 -16.96
CA LEU A 248 2.51 -0.13 -17.71
C LEU A 248 2.08 1.34 -17.83
N ALA A 249 2.13 2.09 -16.72
CA ALA A 249 1.83 3.52 -16.73
C ALA A 249 2.77 4.31 -17.67
N ARG A 250 4.07 3.96 -17.69
CA ARG A 250 5.02 4.56 -18.66
C ARG A 250 4.66 4.23 -20.10
N ARG A 251 4.39 2.96 -20.41
CA ARG A 251 4.03 2.54 -21.78
C ARG A 251 2.74 3.21 -22.26
N ALA A 252 1.78 3.43 -21.37
CA ALA A 252 0.55 4.14 -21.65
C ALA A 252 0.67 5.67 -21.62
N ALA A 253 1.90 6.21 -21.51
CA ALA A 253 2.18 7.64 -21.46
C ALA A 253 1.40 8.41 -20.38
N LEU A 254 1.10 7.76 -19.24
CA LEU A 254 0.43 8.42 -18.12
C LEU A 254 1.38 9.41 -17.43
N PRO A 255 0.88 10.57 -16.96
CA PRO A 255 1.71 11.56 -16.28
C PRO A 255 2.24 11.02 -14.94
N TYR A 256 3.48 11.36 -14.62
CA TYR A 256 4.20 10.97 -13.39
C TYR A 256 4.13 9.45 -13.10
N PRO A 257 4.56 8.61 -14.04
CA PRO A 257 4.32 7.17 -13.99
C PRO A 257 4.97 6.47 -12.78
N GLU A 258 6.05 7.05 -12.23
CA GLU A 258 6.73 6.61 -11.01
C GLU A 258 5.89 6.75 -9.74
N THR A 259 4.80 7.50 -9.78
CA THR A 259 3.90 7.69 -8.63
C THR A 259 2.86 6.58 -8.50
N TYR A 260 2.60 5.81 -9.57
CA TYR A 260 1.60 4.74 -9.54
C TYR A 260 2.08 3.53 -8.73
N SER A 261 1.12 2.89 -8.07
CA SER A 261 1.33 1.67 -7.27
C SER A 261 0.02 0.89 -7.09
N ALA A 262 0.03 -0.20 -6.32
CA ALA A 262 -1.20 -0.87 -5.89
C ALA A 262 -2.18 0.08 -5.18
N HIS A 263 -1.69 1.12 -4.49
CA HIS A 263 -2.58 2.11 -3.85
C HIS A 263 -3.33 2.94 -4.89
N SER A 264 -2.76 3.13 -6.09
CA SER A 264 -3.43 3.80 -7.20
C SER A 264 -4.56 2.94 -7.77
N LEU A 265 -4.37 1.62 -7.90
CA LEU A 265 -5.44 0.68 -8.28
C LEU A 265 -6.57 0.68 -7.25
N ARG A 266 -6.20 0.60 -5.96
CA ARG A 266 -7.14 0.66 -4.84
C ARG A 266 -7.93 1.97 -4.79
N ALA A 267 -7.26 3.11 -4.97
CA ALA A 267 -7.90 4.41 -5.05
C ALA A 267 -8.80 4.52 -6.29
N GLY A 268 -8.33 3.99 -7.41
CA GLY A 268 -9.03 3.90 -8.69
C GLY A 268 -10.36 3.19 -8.58
N GLY A 269 -10.36 1.97 -8.02
CA GLY A 269 -11.58 1.19 -7.83
C GLY A 269 -12.62 1.91 -6.97
N ALA A 270 -12.22 2.42 -5.81
CA ALA A 270 -13.15 3.13 -4.92
C ALA A 270 -13.69 4.44 -5.52
N THR A 271 -12.84 5.19 -6.24
CA THR A 271 -13.26 6.40 -6.94
C THR A 271 -14.24 6.06 -8.06
N SER A 272 -13.97 5.00 -8.83
CA SER A 272 -14.83 4.56 -9.95
C SER A 272 -16.19 4.10 -9.45
N SER A 273 -16.24 3.36 -8.34
CA SER A 273 -17.53 2.96 -7.75
C SER A 273 -18.29 4.13 -7.13
N ALA A 274 -17.60 5.12 -6.54
CA ALA A 274 -18.26 6.35 -6.09
C ALA A 274 -18.85 7.15 -7.26
N GLN A 275 -18.12 7.26 -8.38
CA GLN A 275 -18.61 7.87 -9.62
C GLN A 275 -19.83 7.14 -10.19
N ALA A 276 -19.86 5.81 -10.06
CA ALA A 276 -21.02 4.98 -10.44
C ALA A 276 -22.19 5.04 -9.43
N GLY A 277 -22.10 5.87 -8.38
CA GLY A 277 -23.17 6.06 -7.41
C GLY A 277 -23.28 4.96 -6.33
N ALA A 278 -22.26 4.11 -6.17
CA ALA A 278 -22.29 3.09 -5.13
C ALA A 278 -22.28 3.75 -3.73
N PRO A 279 -23.07 3.22 -2.77
CA PRO A 279 -23.14 3.81 -1.44
C PRO A 279 -21.79 3.69 -0.72
N VAL A 280 -21.45 4.73 0.06
CA VAL A 280 -20.16 4.83 0.78
C VAL A 280 -19.91 3.62 1.68
N SER A 281 -20.97 3.09 2.31
CA SER A 281 -20.91 1.88 3.14
C SER A 281 -20.48 0.64 2.35
N ALA A 282 -21.01 0.43 1.14
CA ALA A 282 -20.61 -0.67 0.28
C ALA A 282 -19.16 -0.50 -0.21
N ILE A 283 -18.76 0.71 -0.59
CA ILE A 283 -17.36 1.01 -0.96
C ILE A 283 -16.43 0.75 0.24
N ALA A 284 -16.82 1.19 1.44
CA ALA A 284 -16.07 1.00 2.67
C ALA A 284 -15.86 -0.49 2.98
N ALA A 285 -16.94 -1.28 2.91
CA ALA A 285 -16.94 -2.72 3.12
C ALA A 285 -16.08 -3.44 2.07
N HIS A 286 -16.33 -3.17 0.78
CA HIS A 286 -15.59 -3.78 -0.34
C HIS A 286 -14.10 -3.51 -0.23
N GLY A 287 -13.71 -2.27 0.11
CA GLY A 287 -12.32 -1.94 0.32
C GLY A 287 -11.74 -2.33 1.66
N ARG A 288 -12.53 -2.85 2.61
CA ARG A 288 -12.02 -3.26 3.92
C ARG A 288 -11.39 -2.08 4.67
N TRP A 289 -12.08 -0.93 4.63
CA TRP A 289 -11.78 0.20 5.51
C TRP A 289 -12.47 0.01 6.85
N SER A 290 -11.86 0.47 7.94
CA SER A 290 -12.54 0.52 9.24
C SER A 290 -13.83 1.33 9.12
N PRO A 291 -14.93 0.95 9.79
CA PRO A 291 -16.16 1.76 9.84
C PRO A 291 -15.92 3.20 10.30
N SER A 292 -14.92 3.43 11.16
CA SER A 292 -14.51 4.76 11.65
C SER A 292 -13.49 5.48 10.75
N SER A 293 -13.12 4.90 9.61
CA SER A 293 -12.06 5.43 8.76
C SER A 293 -12.52 6.63 7.94
N THR A 294 -11.93 7.79 8.17
CA THR A 294 -12.15 8.98 7.32
C THR A 294 -11.56 8.83 5.91
N VAL A 295 -10.78 7.78 5.65
CA VAL A 295 -10.11 7.57 4.37
C VAL A 295 -11.10 7.33 3.24
N VAL A 296 -12.19 6.58 3.48
CA VAL A 296 -13.18 6.27 2.45
C VAL A 296 -13.89 7.54 1.95
N HIS A 297 -14.19 8.47 2.87
CA HIS A 297 -14.80 9.75 2.54
C HIS A 297 -13.92 10.60 1.62
N ASN A 298 -12.60 10.40 1.58
CA ASN A 298 -11.76 11.14 0.64
C ASN A 298 -12.02 10.78 -0.82
N TYR A 299 -12.36 9.52 -1.13
CA TYR A 299 -12.64 9.10 -2.50
C TYR A 299 -14.00 9.62 -2.95
N VAL A 300 -14.99 9.53 -2.05
CA VAL A 300 -16.36 9.99 -2.29
C VAL A 300 -16.41 11.52 -2.41
N ARG A 301 -15.81 12.25 -1.45
CA ARG A 301 -15.72 13.72 -1.52
C ARG A 301 -15.00 14.22 -2.76
N ALA A 302 -14.03 13.48 -3.30
CA ALA A 302 -13.36 13.90 -4.54
C ALA A 302 -14.30 13.94 -5.76
N VAL A 303 -15.35 13.10 -5.74
CA VAL A 303 -16.42 13.06 -6.75
C VAL A 303 -17.48 14.11 -6.40
N ASP A 304 -17.95 14.09 -5.16
CA ASP A 304 -19.07 14.93 -4.70
C ASP A 304 -18.72 16.42 -4.63
N GLN A 305 -17.43 16.78 -4.40
CA GLN A 305 -17.00 18.19 -4.33
C GLN A 305 -17.29 19.00 -5.60
N TRP A 306 -17.55 18.33 -6.74
CA TRP A 306 -17.97 18.99 -7.98
C TRP A 306 -19.46 18.82 -8.23
N ARG A 307 -20.01 17.62 -7.96
CA ARG A 307 -21.43 17.33 -8.19
C ARG A 307 -22.34 18.12 -7.24
N ASP A 308 -22.00 18.12 -5.96
CA ASP A 308 -22.77 18.67 -4.85
C ASP A 308 -22.06 19.92 -4.28
N ASN A 309 -21.33 20.63 -5.15
CA ASN A 309 -20.60 21.84 -4.77
C ASN A 309 -21.60 22.95 -4.39
N PRO A 310 -21.46 23.62 -3.23
CA PRO A 310 -22.36 24.70 -2.84
C PRO A 310 -22.30 25.93 -3.78
N LEU A 311 -21.24 26.08 -4.58
CA LEU A 311 -21.14 27.12 -5.61
C LEU A 311 -21.82 26.74 -6.93
N ARG A 312 -22.25 25.48 -7.09
CA ARG A 312 -22.94 25.04 -8.31
C ARG A 312 -24.26 25.79 -8.44
N GLY A 313 -24.40 26.56 -9.53
CA GLY A 313 -25.59 27.38 -9.79
C GLY A 313 -25.57 28.75 -9.13
N VAL A 314 -24.50 29.11 -8.41
CA VAL A 314 -24.33 30.46 -7.82
C VAL A 314 -23.87 31.48 -8.87
N GLY A 315 -23.28 31.03 -9.98
CA GLY A 315 -22.77 31.90 -11.05
C GLY A 315 -21.36 32.46 -10.80
N LEU A 316 -20.60 31.85 -9.88
CA LEU A 316 -19.19 32.11 -9.59
C LEU A 316 -18.34 30.87 -9.87
#